data_AF-A0A0D2C278-F1
#
_entry.id   AF-A0A0D2C278-F1
#
_cell.length_a   1.000
_cell.length_b   1.000
_cell.length_c   1.000
_cell.angle_alpha   90.00
_cell.angle_beta   90.00
_cell.angle_gamma   90.00
#
_symmetry.space_group_name_H-M   'P 1'
#
loop_
_entity.id
_entity.type
_entity.pdbx_description
1 polymer ?
#
loop_
_entity_poly.entity_id
_entity_poly.type
_entity_poly.pdbx_seq_one_letter_code
_entity_poly.pdbx_strand_id
1 'polypeptide(L)'
;MTIALRGIVAVFRKADRASDVHRRALGFSISHDDQDARIYAHYPEVERENTLYFRDTIKVLNFGDEKGQHRWLCYQFTLNVCQIFAPALLKRLTAVIDELPDPLTRTLEPANIDDLSVQSSQEDSSAPNPRMRFSPNHGEVGA
;
A
#
# COMPACT_ATOMS: atom_id res chain seq x y z
N MET A 1 -3.50 -0.29 -10.46
CA MET A 1 -3.26 -1.43 -9.53
C MET A 1 -1.97 -1.30 -8.70
N THR A 2 -1.24 -0.20 -8.81
CA THR A 2 0.11 -0.04 -8.23
C THR A 2 0.18 -0.15 -6.70
N ILE A 3 -0.82 0.35 -5.95
CA ILE A 3 -0.80 0.29 -4.47
C ILE A 3 -0.79 -1.15 -3.95
N ALA A 4 -1.62 -2.03 -4.51
CA ALA A 4 -1.66 -3.44 -4.13
C ALA A 4 -0.33 -4.15 -4.45
N LEU A 5 0.22 -3.91 -5.64
CA LEU A 5 1.51 -4.46 -6.05
C LEU A 5 2.65 -4.00 -5.13
N ARG A 6 2.65 -2.73 -4.70
CA ARG A 6 3.61 -2.20 -3.71
C ARG A 6 3.54 -2.96 -2.40
N GLY A 7 2.34 -3.22 -1.89
CA GLY A 7 2.13 -4.04 -0.69
C GLY A 7 2.69 -5.45 -0.84
N ILE A 8 2.38 -6.14 -1.94
CA ILE A 8 2.89 -7.49 -2.21
C ILE A 8 4.42 -7.49 -2.28
N VAL A 9 5.02 -6.60 -3.07
CA VAL A 9 6.48 -6.51 -3.19
C VAL A 9 7.13 -6.20 -1.84
N ALA A 10 6.54 -5.34 -1.02
CA ALA A 10 7.07 -5.02 0.30
C ALA A 10 7.10 -6.25 1.23
N VAL A 11 6.08 -7.10 1.19
CA VAL A 11 6.06 -8.36 1.94
C VAL A 11 7.17 -9.30 1.47
N PHE A 12 7.27 -9.52 0.15
CA PHE A 12 8.31 -10.39 -0.42
C PHE A 12 9.73 -9.87 -0.16
N ARG A 13 9.94 -8.54 -0.16
CA ARG A 13 11.22 -7.94 0.22
C ARG A 13 11.60 -8.18 1.68
N LYS A 14 10.64 -8.05 2.59
CA LYS A 14 10.88 -8.33 4.02
C LYS A 14 11.33 -9.76 4.28
N ALA A 15 10.92 -10.70 3.42
CA ALA A 15 11.31 -12.10 3.47
C ALA A 15 12.58 -12.41 2.65
N ASP A 16 13.28 -11.41 2.10
CA ASP A 16 14.41 -11.59 1.17
C ASP A 16 14.07 -12.41 -0.10
N ARG A 17 12.81 -12.34 -0.53
CA ARG A 17 12.25 -13.09 -1.66
C ARG A 17 11.74 -12.20 -2.79
N ALA A 18 12.33 -11.01 -2.94
CA ALA A 18 11.87 -10.04 -3.93
C ALA A 18 12.02 -10.54 -5.39
N SER A 19 12.96 -11.46 -5.65
CA SER A 19 13.12 -12.14 -6.93
C SER A 19 11.91 -13.00 -7.31
N ASP A 20 11.17 -13.54 -6.33
CA ASP A 20 9.99 -14.41 -6.56
C ASP A 20 8.82 -13.67 -7.20
N VAL A 21 8.85 -12.34 -7.22
CA VAL A 21 7.82 -11.47 -7.80
C VAL A 21 8.31 -10.64 -8.98
N HIS A 22 9.62 -10.63 -9.26
CA HIS A 22 10.19 -9.91 -10.40
C HIS A 22 9.58 -10.40 -11.72
N ARG A 23 9.01 -9.46 -12.50
CA ARG A 23 8.35 -9.69 -13.80
C ARG A 23 7.23 -10.72 -13.78
N ARG A 24 6.62 -10.97 -12.62
CA ARG A 24 5.43 -11.83 -12.51
C ARG A 24 4.17 -10.98 -12.43
N ALA A 25 3.12 -11.41 -13.14
CA ALA A 25 1.80 -10.83 -12.98
C ALA A 25 1.30 -11.01 -11.54
N LEU A 26 1.04 -9.91 -10.86
CA LEU A 26 0.52 -9.86 -9.48
C LEU A 26 -0.91 -9.32 -9.42
N GLY A 27 -1.43 -8.81 -10.52
CA GLY A 27 -2.79 -8.34 -10.61
C GLY A 27 -3.18 -8.08 -12.05
N PHE A 28 -4.47 -7.93 -12.28
CA PHE A 28 -5.04 -7.68 -13.59
C PHE A 28 -6.00 -6.49 -13.54
N SER A 29 -6.18 -5.82 -14.67
CA SER A 29 -7.25 -4.82 -14.82
C SER A 29 -7.85 -4.90 -16.20
N ILE A 30 -9.10 -4.46 -16.32
CA ILE A 30 -9.78 -4.29 -17.60
C ILE A 30 -10.12 -2.81 -17.73
N SER A 31 -9.71 -2.18 -18.83
CA SER A 31 -10.26 -0.88 -19.26
C SER A 31 -11.22 -1.12 -20.41
N HIS A 32 -12.22 -0.27 -20.58
CA HIS A 32 -13.10 -0.35 -21.74
C HIS A 32 -13.50 1.04 -22.23
N ASP A 33 -13.84 1.13 -23.50
CA ASP A 33 -14.54 2.25 -24.13
C ASP A 33 -15.76 1.69 -24.88
N ASP A 34 -16.35 2.47 -25.78
CA ASP A 34 -17.51 2.07 -26.57
C ASP A 34 -17.18 1.07 -27.69
N GLN A 35 -15.91 0.96 -28.07
CA GLN A 35 -15.44 0.14 -29.18
C GLN A 35 -14.74 -1.13 -28.72
N ASP A 36 -14.01 -1.08 -27.60
CA ASP A 36 -13.23 -2.21 -27.12
C ASP A 36 -13.11 -2.33 -25.59
N ALA A 37 -12.66 -3.52 -25.17
CA ALA A 37 -12.11 -3.77 -23.85
C ALA A 37 -10.66 -4.24 -23.94
N ARG A 38 -9.81 -3.75 -23.04
CA ARG A 38 -8.37 -4.07 -22.96
C ARG A 38 -8.06 -4.68 -21.60
N ILE A 39 -7.50 -5.87 -21.62
CA ILE A 39 -7.07 -6.61 -20.42
C ILE A 39 -5.58 -6.38 -20.23
N TYR A 40 -5.17 -6.01 -19.02
CA TYR A 40 -3.78 -5.79 -18.65
C TYR A 40 -3.32 -6.70 -17.53
N ALA A 41 -2.08 -7.18 -17.63
CA ALA A 41 -1.33 -7.77 -16.51
C ALA A 41 -0.49 -6.67 -15.87
N HIS A 42 -0.52 -6.58 -14.54
CA HIS A 42 0.32 -5.67 -13.77
C HIS A 42 1.43 -6.47 -13.11
N TYR A 43 2.68 -6.03 -13.26
CA TYR A 43 3.85 -6.69 -12.70
C TYR A 43 4.88 -5.68 -12.19
N PRO A 44 5.68 -6.04 -11.19
CA PRO A 44 6.82 -5.25 -10.76
C PRO A 44 8.09 -5.68 -11.52
N GLU A 45 8.99 -4.75 -11.76
CA GLU A 45 10.40 -5.04 -12.03
C GLU A 45 11.21 -4.64 -10.82
N VAL A 46 11.75 -5.64 -10.15
CA VAL A 46 12.55 -5.48 -8.93
C VAL A 46 14.02 -5.48 -9.30
N GLU A 47 14.74 -4.43 -8.93
CA GLU A 47 16.19 -4.32 -9.08
C GLU A 47 16.78 -3.81 -7.76
N ARG A 48 17.42 -4.71 -7.00
CA ARG A 48 17.95 -4.40 -5.66
C ARG A 48 16.86 -3.72 -4.81
N GLU A 49 17.13 -2.50 -4.33
CA GLU A 49 16.23 -1.66 -3.53
C GLU A 49 15.16 -0.92 -4.36
N ASN A 50 15.31 -0.83 -5.67
CA ASN A 50 14.35 -0.15 -6.54
C ASN A 50 13.29 -1.11 -7.07
N THR A 51 12.06 -0.62 -7.20
CA THR A 51 10.98 -1.36 -7.88
C THR A 51 10.19 -0.42 -8.76
N LEU A 52 10.10 -0.77 -10.04
CA LEU A 52 9.20 -0.13 -11.00
C LEU A 52 7.97 -1.00 -11.19
N TYR A 53 6.86 -0.38 -11.60
CA TYR A 53 5.58 -1.05 -11.76
C TYR A 53 5.04 -0.79 -13.15
N PHE A 54 4.82 -1.86 -13.89
CA PHE A 54 4.40 -1.81 -15.28
C PHE A 54 3.06 -2.52 -15.47
N ARG A 55 2.47 -2.28 -16.64
CA ARG A 55 1.37 -3.07 -17.14
C ARG A 55 1.62 -3.42 -18.60
N ASP A 56 1.31 -4.64 -18.97
CA ASP A 56 1.29 -5.09 -20.37
C ASP A 56 -0.13 -5.45 -20.80
N THR A 57 -0.47 -5.11 -22.03
CA THR A 57 -1.72 -5.51 -22.66
C THR A 57 -1.68 -7.00 -22.98
N ILE A 58 -2.56 -7.77 -22.36
CA ILE A 58 -2.71 -9.21 -22.64
C ILE A 58 -3.60 -9.41 -23.86
N LYS A 59 -4.69 -8.64 -23.94
CA LYS A 59 -5.70 -8.79 -24.98
C LYS A 59 -6.48 -7.50 -25.20
N VAL A 60 -6.77 -7.21 -26.46
CA VAL A 60 -7.75 -6.21 -26.89
C VAL A 60 -8.94 -6.96 -27.49
N LEU A 61 -10.15 -6.57 -27.12
CA LEU A 61 -11.41 -7.18 -27.52
C LEU A 61 -12.27 -6.13 -28.19
N ASN A 62 -12.33 -6.16 -29.51
CA ASN A 62 -13.17 -5.26 -30.30
C ASN A 62 -14.61 -5.77 -30.30
N PHE A 63 -15.58 -4.89 -30.00
CA PHE A 63 -16.99 -5.24 -29.96
C PHE A 63 -17.64 -5.27 -31.35
N GLY A 64 -17.06 -4.58 -32.34
CA GLY A 64 -17.61 -4.46 -33.70
C GLY A 64 -17.29 -5.64 -34.63
N ASP A 65 -16.17 -6.35 -34.43
CA ASP A 65 -15.66 -7.30 -35.43
C ASP A 65 -16.36 -8.67 -35.44
N GLU A 66 -16.93 -9.15 -34.33
CA GLU A 66 -17.13 -10.60 -34.17
C GLU A 66 -18.53 -11.07 -33.69
N LYS A 67 -19.62 -10.36 -34.04
CA LYS A 67 -21.01 -10.78 -33.72
C LYS A 67 -21.23 -11.26 -32.26
N GLY A 68 -20.49 -10.70 -31.30
CA GLY A 68 -20.56 -11.07 -29.89
C GLY A 68 -19.73 -12.28 -29.44
N GLN A 69 -18.79 -12.79 -30.25
CA GLN A 69 -17.89 -13.89 -29.87
C GLN A 69 -17.07 -13.58 -28.60
N HIS A 70 -16.62 -12.34 -28.45
CA HIS A 70 -15.84 -11.88 -27.28
C HIS A 70 -16.70 -11.38 -26.11
N ARG A 71 -18.04 -11.39 -26.23
CA ARG A 71 -18.93 -10.76 -25.23
C ARG A 71 -18.74 -11.30 -23.82
N TRP A 72 -18.41 -12.58 -23.69
CA TRP A 72 -18.24 -13.24 -22.40
C TRP A 72 -16.78 -13.35 -21.97
N LEU A 73 -15.82 -12.90 -22.79
CA LEU A 73 -14.41 -13.15 -22.49
C LEU A 73 -13.93 -12.36 -21.27
N CYS A 74 -14.29 -11.08 -21.15
CA CYS A 74 -13.99 -10.29 -19.94
C CYS A 74 -14.59 -10.92 -18.68
N TYR A 75 -15.82 -11.45 -18.79
CA TYR A 75 -16.49 -12.14 -17.69
C TYR A 75 -15.76 -13.42 -17.29
N GLN A 76 -15.46 -14.30 -18.25
CA GLN A 76 -14.72 -15.54 -18.00
C GLN A 76 -13.30 -15.26 -17.47
N PHE A 77 -12.63 -14.25 -18.01
CA PHE A 77 -11.33 -13.81 -17.51
C PHE A 77 -11.42 -13.37 -16.04
N THR A 78 -12.41 -12.55 -15.70
CA THR A 78 -12.60 -12.08 -14.31
C THR A 78 -12.92 -13.24 -13.36
N LEU A 79 -13.76 -14.19 -13.79
CA LEU A 79 -14.00 -15.42 -13.02
C LEU A 79 -12.72 -16.22 -12.78
N ASN A 80 -11.90 -16.42 -13.82
CA ASN A 80 -10.62 -17.11 -13.68
C ASN A 80 -9.65 -16.36 -12.76
N VAL A 81 -9.65 -15.02 -12.79
CA VAL A 81 -8.87 -14.23 -11.82
C VAL A 81 -9.33 -14.51 -10.40
N CYS A 82 -10.63 -14.52 -10.13
CA CYS A 82 -11.16 -14.75 -8.79
C CYS A 82 -11.04 -16.21 -8.33
N GLN A 83 -11.27 -17.19 -9.21
CA GLN A 83 -11.36 -18.61 -8.85
C GLN A 83 -10.01 -19.33 -8.89
N ILE A 84 -9.07 -18.87 -9.71
CA ILE A 84 -7.80 -19.56 -9.94
C ILE A 84 -6.63 -18.69 -9.47
N PHE A 85 -6.52 -17.48 -9.99
CA PHE A 85 -5.35 -16.63 -9.73
C PHE A 85 -5.31 -16.10 -8.30
N ALA A 86 -6.40 -15.51 -7.81
CA ALA A 86 -6.45 -14.87 -6.50
C ALA A 86 -6.17 -15.86 -5.35
N PRO A 87 -6.75 -17.08 -5.32
CA PRO A 87 -6.42 -18.07 -4.29
C PRO A 87 -4.96 -18.52 -4.34
N ALA A 88 -4.41 -18.71 -5.55
CA ALA A 88 -3.01 -19.09 -5.71
C ALA A 88 -2.05 -17.97 -5.25
N LEU A 89 -2.37 -16.71 -5.56
CA LEU A 89 -1.62 -15.55 -5.08
C LEU A 89 -1.71 -15.41 -3.56
N LEU A 90 -2.90 -15.56 -2.99
CA LEU A 90 -3.12 -15.51 -1.54
C LEU A 90 -2.31 -16.60 -0.83
N LYS A 91 -2.37 -17.84 -1.30
CA LYS A 91 -1.60 -18.96 -0.73
C LYS A 91 -0.09 -18.66 -0.71
N ARG A 92 0.44 -18.11 -1.80
CA ARG A 92 1.85 -17.69 -1.87
C ARG A 92 2.16 -16.57 -0.90
N LEU A 93 1.28 -15.57 -0.82
CA LEU A 93 1.46 -14.42 0.07
C LEU A 93 1.45 -14.85 1.54
N THR A 94 0.48 -15.69 1.93
CA THR A 94 0.40 -16.25 3.28
C THR A 94 1.64 -17.07 3.63
N ALA A 95 2.10 -17.94 2.72
CA ALA A 95 3.33 -18.72 2.96
C ALA A 95 4.55 -17.83 3.21
N VAL A 96 4.70 -16.73 2.47
CA VAL A 96 5.79 -15.76 2.71
C VAL A 96 5.60 -15.02 4.03
N ILE A 97 4.37 -14.67 4.40
CA ILE A 97 4.08 -14.00 5.68
C ILE A 97 4.41 -14.92 6.86
N ASP A 98 4.11 -16.22 6.76
CA ASP A 98 4.39 -17.20 7.81
C ASP A 98 5.90 -17.41 8.03
N GLU A 99 6.73 -17.08 7.05
CA GLU A 99 8.21 -17.10 7.15
C GLU A 99 8.79 -15.83 7.82
N LEU A 100 7.99 -14.76 7.97
CA LEU A 100 8.47 -13.51 8.56
C LEU A 100 8.61 -13.63 10.09
N PRO A 101 9.62 -12.96 10.69
CA PRO A 101 9.75 -12.91 12.13
C PRO A 101 8.53 -12.22 12.76
N ASP A 102 8.12 -12.69 13.94
CA ASP A 102 7.02 -12.08 14.68
C ASP A 102 7.34 -10.60 14.95
N PRO A 103 6.46 -9.67 14.53
CA PRO A 103 6.67 -8.25 14.73
C PRO A 103 6.88 -7.85 16.20
N LEU A 104 6.41 -8.66 17.17
CA LEU A 104 6.54 -8.38 18.60
C LEU A 104 7.90 -8.76 19.18
N THR A 105 8.65 -9.67 18.54
CA THR A 105 9.96 -10.10 19.05
C THR A 105 11.04 -9.01 18.85
N ARG A 106 10.83 -8.06 17.92
CA ARG A 106 11.78 -6.98 17.61
C ARG A 106 11.84 -5.86 18.66
N THR A 107 10.89 -5.80 19.59
CA THR A 107 10.81 -4.71 20.59
C THR A 107 11.60 -5.02 21.87
N LEU A 108 12.20 -6.21 21.99
CA LEU A 108 13.01 -6.59 23.15
C LEU A 108 14.49 -6.23 22.97
N GLU A 109 14.77 -5.00 22.55
CA GLU A 109 16.07 -4.39 22.85
C GLU A 109 15.95 -3.82 24.27
N PRO A 110 16.75 -4.27 25.24
CA PRO A 110 16.64 -3.80 26.61
C PRO A 110 16.89 -2.29 26.64
N ALA A 111 15.85 -1.52 26.96
CA ALA A 111 16.00 -0.11 27.29
C ALA A 111 16.98 -0.03 28.48
N ASN A 112 18.10 0.67 28.29
CA ASN A 112 19.07 0.91 29.35
C ASN A 112 18.46 1.95 30.31
N ILE A 113 17.67 1.50 31.29
CA ILE A 113 17.00 2.34 32.29
C ILE A 113 17.98 2.63 33.43
N ASP A 114 19.04 3.39 33.15
CA ASP A 114 19.95 3.89 34.20
C ASP A 114 19.99 5.43 34.31
N ASP A 115 19.24 6.16 33.46
CA ASP A 115 19.35 7.63 33.37
C ASP A 115 18.08 8.42 33.76
N LEU A 116 17.31 7.95 34.74
CA LEU A 116 16.21 8.73 35.32
C LEU A 116 16.46 9.01 36.80
N SER A 117 17.42 9.89 37.08
CA SER A 117 17.50 10.56 38.39
C SER A 117 16.34 11.54 38.52
N VAL A 118 15.38 11.19 39.37
CA VAL A 118 14.21 12.00 39.74
C VAL A 118 14.68 13.27 40.47
N GLN A 119 14.55 14.44 39.84
CA GLN A 119 14.60 15.71 40.57
C GLN A 119 13.18 16.08 41.02
N SER A 120 12.90 15.82 42.29
CA SER A 120 11.78 16.40 43.03
C SER A 120 12.06 17.89 43.26
N SER A 121 11.10 18.76 42.91
CA SER A 121 11.13 20.17 43.29
C SER A 121 9.77 20.55 43.88
N GLN A 122 9.85 21.08 45.10
CA GLN A 122 8.76 21.42 46.00
C GLN A 122 7.77 22.44 45.44
N GLU A 123 6.50 22.25 45.79
CA GLU A 123 5.45 23.26 45.73
C GLU A 123 5.77 24.39 46.70
N ASP A 124 5.68 25.65 46.25
CA ASP A 124 5.37 26.75 47.16
C ASP A 124 4.24 27.60 46.59
N SER A 125 3.31 27.87 47.49
CA SER A 125 1.96 28.39 47.31
C SER A 125 2.00 29.90 47.47
N SER A 126 1.37 30.67 46.56
CA SER A 126 0.73 31.95 46.88
C SER A 126 0.07 32.61 45.65
N ALA A 127 -1.23 32.86 45.74
CA ALA A 127 -1.93 33.93 45.03
C ALA A 127 -2.92 34.57 46.02
N PRO A 128 -3.25 35.88 45.95
CA PRO A 128 -4.14 36.37 44.89
C PRO A 128 -3.89 37.79 44.32
N ASN A 129 -4.43 37.98 43.10
CA ASN A 129 -4.68 39.13 42.20
C ASN A 129 -5.08 40.49 42.87
N PRO A 130 -5.09 41.69 42.18
CA PRO A 130 -5.80 41.90 40.89
C PRO A 130 -5.40 43.09 39.93
N ARG A 131 -6.02 43.04 38.72
CA ARG A 131 -6.60 44.13 37.87
C ARG A 131 -5.80 44.82 36.74
N MET A 132 -6.39 44.69 35.53
CA MET A 132 -6.61 45.64 34.39
C MET A 132 -5.37 46.36 33.81
N ARG A 133 -5.14 46.51 32.50
CA ARG A 133 -5.96 46.86 31.30
C ARG A 133 -4.91 46.93 30.14
N PHE A 134 -5.11 46.51 28.90
CA PHE A 134 -5.74 47.27 27.81
C PHE A 134 -5.69 46.48 26.48
N SER A 135 -6.64 46.84 25.62
CA SER A 135 -7.15 46.33 24.33
C SER A 135 -6.20 46.29 23.10
N PRO A 136 -6.68 45.73 21.96
CA PRO A 136 -5.91 45.36 20.76
C PRO A 136 -5.96 46.42 19.64
N ASN A 137 -5.13 46.29 18.61
CA ASN A 137 -5.25 47.04 17.35
C ASN A 137 -4.90 46.13 16.15
N HIS A 138 -5.88 45.85 15.27
CA HIS A 138 -6.02 46.38 13.88
C HIS A 138 -5.00 45.77 12.90
N GLY A 139 -5.32 45.24 11.72
CA GLY A 139 -6.44 45.36 10.77
C GLY A 139 -5.85 45.20 9.35
N GLU A 140 -6.71 45.06 8.32
CA GLU A 140 -6.44 44.90 6.86
C GLU A 140 -6.06 43.47 6.40
N VAL A 141 -6.78 42.73 5.55
CA VAL A 141 -7.72 42.95 4.41
C VAL A 141 -7.13 43.71 3.22
N GLY A 142 -6.85 42.97 2.14
CA GLY A 142 -6.97 43.48 0.77
C GLY A 142 -5.87 43.05 -0.21
N ALA A 143 -6.16 42.05 -1.05
CA ALA A 143 -6.15 42.10 -2.52
C ALA A 143 -6.50 40.71 -3.08
#